data_AF-N6YUW1-F1
#
_entry.id   AF-N6YUW1-F1
#
_cell.length_a   1.000
_cell.length_b   1.000
_cell.length_c   1.000
_cell.angle_alpha   90.00
_cell.angle_beta   90.00
_cell.angle_gamma   90.00
#
_symmetry.space_group_name_H-M   'P 1'
#
loop_
_entity.id
_entity.type
_entity.pdbx_description
1 polymer ?
#
loop_
_entity_poly.entity_id
_entity_poly.type
_entity_poly.pdbx_seq_one_letter_code
_entity_poly.pdbx_strand_id
1 'polypeptide(L)'
;PLFVEKVRDIVGLYLDPPLKAMVLCVDEKSQIQALDRTQPILPLAPGIPERRTHDYMRHGTTTLFAALDIATGEVIGELHRRHRSSEFLQFLRTVEANVPTGLDVHLVMDNYGTHKT
;
A
#
# COMPACT_ATOMS: atom_id res chain seq x y z
N PRO A 1 -1.69 -26.18 -3.61
CA PRO A 1 -1.33 -27.22 -2.62
C PRO A 1 -0.50 -26.61 -1.48
N LEU A 2 -0.60 -27.14 -0.24
CA LEU A 2 0.09 -26.67 0.99
C LEU A 2 -0.41 -25.35 1.63
N PHE A 3 -1.70 -25.04 1.51
CA PHE A 3 -2.25 -23.79 2.08
C PHE A 3 -1.98 -23.63 3.58
N VAL A 4 -2.26 -24.66 4.39
CA VAL A 4 -2.10 -24.61 5.86
C VAL A 4 -0.65 -24.35 6.27
N GLU A 5 0.31 -25.00 5.62
CA GLU A 5 1.73 -24.83 5.93
C GLU A 5 2.19 -23.40 5.60
N LYS A 6 1.83 -22.87 4.43
CA LYS A 6 2.17 -21.50 4.03
C LYS A 6 1.55 -20.45 4.94
N VAL A 7 0.30 -20.66 5.37
CA VAL A 7 -0.36 -19.77 6.33
C VAL A 7 0.40 -19.78 7.66
N ARG A 8 0.77 -20.96 8.16
CA ARG A 8 1.54 -21.06 9.42
C ARG A 8 2.90 -20.39 9.31
N ASP A 9 3.58 -20.51 8.18
CA ASP A 9 4.88 -19.87 7.94
C ASP A 9 4.78 -18.35 7.97
N ILE A 10 3.83 -17.77 7.21
CA ILE A 10 3.61 -16.31 7.17
C ILE A 10 3.11 -15.78 8.53
N VAL A 11 2.15 -16.46 9.15
CA VAL A 11 1.65 -16.06 10.48
C VAL A 11 2.74 -16.17 11.53
N GLY A 12 3.62 -17.18 11.42
CA GLY A 12 4.79 -17.34 12.27
C GLY A 12 5.70 -16.12 12.23
N LEU A 13 5.98 -15.58 11.04
CA LEU A 13 6.78 -14.35 10.89
C LEU A 13 6.16 -13.16 11.63
N TYR A 14 4.83 -13.01 11.64
CA TYR A 14 4.18 -11.91 12.36
C TYR A 14 4.18 -12.09 13.88
N LEU A 15 4.04 -13.32 14.36
CA LEU A 15 3.91 -13.59 15.80
C LEU A 15 5.26 -13.71 16.51
N ASP A 16 6.25 -14.29 15.83
CA ASP A 16 7.58 -14.57 16.36
C ASP A 16 8.63 -14.38 15.25
N PRO A 17 8.95 -13.11 14.90
CA PRO A 17 9.93 -12.83 13.86
C PRO A 17 11.33 -13.32 14.26
N PRO A 18 12.18 -13.71 13.29
CA PRO A 18 13.54 -14.15 13.58
C PRO A 18 14.36 -13.12 14.37
N LEU A 19 15.40 -13.58 15.06
CA LEU A 19 16.27 -12.70 15.83
C LEU A 19 16.95 -11.67 14.91
N LYS A 20 16.88 -10.38 15.30
CA LYS A 20 17.37 -9.24 14.50
C LYS A 20 16.72 -9.14 13.12
N ALA A 21 15.45 -9.53 13.00
CA ALA A 21 14.67 -9.33 11.80
C ALA A 21 13.64 -8.22 11.96
N MET A 22 13.31 -7.58 10.84
CA MET A 22 12.16 -6.70 10.67
C MET A 22 11.21 -7.33 9.66
N VAL A 23 9.91 -7.33 9.97
CA VAL A 23 8.88 -7.85 9.07
C VAL A 23 8.04 -6.70 8.54
N LEU A 24 8.06 -6.53 7.21
CA LEU A 24 7.28 -5.49 6.53
C LEU A 24 6.21 -6.14 5.66
N CYS A 25 4.98 -5.62 5.76
CA CYS A 25 3.91 -5.93 4.83
C CYS A 25 3.91 -4.91 3.70
N VAL A 26 4.15 -5.36 2.47
CA VAL A 26 4.16 -4.51 1.29
C VAL A 26 2.89 -4.74 0.48
N ASP A 27 2.24 -3.64 0.12
CA ASP A 27 1.06 -3.64 -0.75
C ASP A 27 1.03 -2.36 -1.60
N GLU A 28 0.21 -2.41 -2.65
CA GLU A 28 -0.04 -1.29 -3.53
C GLU A 28 -1.53 -0.92 -3.58
N LYS A 29 -1.79 0.38 -3.57
CA LYS A 29 -3.06 0.91 -4.01
C LYS A 29 -2.88 1.59 -5.35
N SER A 30 -3.09 0.83 -6.42
CA SER A 30 -3.05 1.36 -7.78
C SER A 30 -4.32 2.14 -8.14
N GLN A 31 -4.23 2.90 -9.24
CA GLN A 31 -5.33 3.65 -9.86
C GLN A 31 -6.09 4.57 -8.91
N ILE A 32 -5.40 5.15 -7.92
CA ILE A 32 -5.97 6.19 -7.06
C ILE A 32 -6.31 7.39 -7.95
N GLN A 33 -7.58 7.73 -8.02
CA GLN A 33 -8.07 8.76 -8.95
C GLN A 33 -8.06 10.12 -8.26
N ALA A 34 -7.48 11.12 -8.92
CA ALA A 34 -7.61 12.51 -8.51
C ALA A 34 -8.90 13.06 -9.16
N LEU A 35 -9.97 13.09 -8.36
CA LEU A 35 -11.31 13.47 -8.81
C LEU A 35 -11.73 14.78 -8.15
N ASP A 36 -12.21 15.71 -8.97
CA ASP A 36 -12.93 16.89 -8.52
C ASP A 36 -14.39 16.83 -8.95
N ARG A 37 -15.27 17.44 -8.15
CA ARG A 37 -16.69 17.55 -8.50
C ARG A 37 -16.87 18.68 -9.50
N THR A 38 -17.67 18.42 -10.53
CA THR A 38 -18.02 19.43 -11.54
C THR A 38 -18.92 20.54 -10.99
N GLN A 39 -19.59 20.28 -9.86
CA GLN A 39 -20.45 21.23 -9.17
C GLN A 39 -20.17 21.23 -7.66
N PRO A 40 -20.40 22.35 -6.96
CA PRO A 40 -20.31 22.41 -5.51
C PRO A 40 -21.23 21.39 -4.83
N ILE A 41 -20.80 20.88 -3.68
CA ILE A 41 -21.65 20.04 -2.83
C ILE A 41 -22.74 20.92 -2.24
N LEU A 42 -24.00 20.52 -2.42
CA LEU A 42 -25.12 21.21 -1.79
C LEU A 42 -25.25 20.72 -0.35
N PRO A 43 -25.15 21.61 0.65
CA PRO A 43 -25.11 21.22 2.05
C PRO A 43 -26.43 20.60 2.50
N LEU A 44 -26.33 19.78 3.55
CA LEU A 44 -27.48 19.26 4.27
C LEU A 44 -28.28 20.40 4.90
N ALA A 45 -29.61 20.32 4.83
CA ALA A 45 -30.53 21.20 5.57
C ALA A 45 -31.73 20.38 6.09
N PRO A 46 -32.50 20.88 7.08
CA PRO A 46 -33.69 20.17 7.57
C PRO A 46 -34.65 19.79 6.42
N GLY A 47 -34.89 18.49 6.24
CA GLY A 47 -35.72 17.96 5.15
C GLY A 47 -35.04 17.86 3.77
N ILE A 48 -33.77 18.27 3.64
CA ILE A 48 -33.02 18.24 2.38
C ILE A 48 -31.71 17.48 2.61
N PRO A 49 -31.55 16.26 2.05
CA PRO A 49 -30.29 15.52 2.14
C PRO A 49 -29.17 16.22 1.37
N GLU A 50 -27.92 16.02 1.79
CA GLU A 50 -26.74 16.45 1.04
C GLU A 50 -26.79 15.84 -0.37
N ARG A 51 -26.48 16.65 -1.39
CA ARG A 51 -26.47 16.18 -2.79
C ARG A 51 -25.09 16.40 -3.40
N ARG A 52 -24.61 15.35 -4.06
CA ARG A 52 -23.39 15.37 -4.87
C ARG A 52 -23.75 14.95 -6.28
N THR A 53 -23.27 15.68 -7.28
CA THR A 53 -23.37 15.25 -8.68
C THR A 53 -22.48 14.04 -8.89
N HIS A 54 -22.95 13.10 -9.72
CA HIS A 54 -22.17 11.93 -10.10
C HIS A 54 -21.05 12.30 -11.08
N ASP A 55 -21.22 13.39 -11.84
CA ASP A 55 -20.22 13.95 -12.75
C ASP A 55 -18.96 14.40 -12.01
N TYR A 56 -17.81 14.12 -12.61
CA TYR A 56 -16.50 14.44 -12.06
C TYR A 56 -15.52 14.86 -13.16
N MET A 57 -14.55 15.69 -12.78
CA MET A 57 -13.36 15.96 -13.58
C MET A 57 -12.24 15.03 -13.12
N ARG A 58 -11.57 14.37 -14.08
CA ARG A 58 -10.48 13.43 -13.81
C ARG A 58 -9.15 14.12 -14.09
N HIS A 59 -8.32 14.24 -13.06
CA HIS A 59 -6.98 14.83 -13.14
C HIS A 59 -5.87 13.80 -13.33
N GLY A 60 -6.26 12.55 -13.62
CA GLY A 60 -5.35 11.42 -13.80
C GLY A 60 -5.47 10.42 -12.65
N THR A 61 -4.45 9.56 -12.56
CA THR A 61 -4.35 8.53 -11.53
C THR A 61 -2.94 8.48 -10.97
N THR A 62 -2.83 8.10 -9.70
CA THR A 62 -1.56 7.78 -9.04
C THR A 62 -1.62 6.37 -8.46
N THR A 63 -0.47 5.85 -8.06
CA THR A 63 -0.35 4.59 -7.32
C THR A 63 0.40 4.87 -6.03
N LEU A 64 -0.10 4.36 -4.92
CA LEU A 64 0.62 4.31 -3.65
C LEU A 64 1.26 2.93 -3.51
N PHE A 65 2.57 2.88 -3.30
CA PHE A 65 3.22 1.72 -2.68
C PHE A 65 3.41 2.01 -1.19
N ALA A 66 3.15 1.02 -0.35
CA ALA A 66 3.28 1.14 1.09
C ALA A 66 3.91 -0.10 1.70
N ALA A 67 4.77 0.11 2.69
CA ALA A 67 5.39 -0.91 3.52
C ALA A 67 5.01 -0.61 4.98
N LEU A 68 4.25 -1.50 5.59
CA LEU A 68 3.83 -1.42 6.98
C LEU A 68 4.79 -2.24 7.85
N ASP A 69 5.42 -1.60 8.83
CA ASP A 69 6.08 -2.31 9.93
C ASP A 69 5.04 -2.84 10.90
N ILE A 70 4.99 -4.17 11.03
CA ILE A 70 3.98 -4.85 11.84
C ILE A 70 4.23 -4.67 13.34
N ALA A 71 5.49 -4.46 13.76
CA ALA A 71 5.83 -4.31 15.16
C ALA A 71 5.48 -2.91 15.70
N THR A 72 5.65 -1.88 14.87
CA THR A 72 5.49 -0.47 15.29
C THR A 72 4.20 0.16 14.76
N GLY A 73 3.65 -0.35 13.66
CA GLY A 73 2.54 0.26 12.94
C GLY A 73 2.94 1.40 12.02
N GLU A 74 4.24 1.69 11.88
CA GLU A 74 4.73 2.75 10.99
C GLU A 74 4.61 2.33 9.51
N VAL A 75 4.35 3.31 8.65
CA VAL A 75 4.19 3.09 7.21
C VAL A 75 5.18 3.93 6.43
N ILE A 76 5.99 3.27 5.61
CA ILE A 76 6.80 3.90 4.56
C ILE A 76 5.96 3.87 3.29
N GLY A 77 5.65 5.03 2.71
CA GLY A 77 4.81 5.13 1.52
C GLY A 77 5.39 6.04 0.45
N GLU A 78 5.19 5.69 -0.82
CA GLU A 78 5.62 6.49 -1.97
C GLU A 78 4.55 6.51 -3.06
N LEU A 79 4.33 7.70 -3.64
CA LEU A 79 3.39 7.89 -4.74
C LEU A 79 4.11 7.87 -6.09
N HIS A 80 3.60 7.04 -7.00
CA HIS A 80 4.15 6.85 -8.34
C HIS A 80 3.10 7.10 -9.41
N ARG A 81 3.49 7.74 -10.52
CA ARG A 81 2.60 7.99 -11.67
C ARG A 81 2.23 6.72 -12.43
N ARG A 82 3.03 5.67 -12.33
CA ARG A 82 2.87 4.40 -13.05
C ARG A 82 2.99 3.23 -12.08
N HIS A 83 2.39 2.11 -12.46
CA HIS A 83 2.40 0.88 -11.68
C HIS A 83 3.11 -0.22 -12.48
N ARG A 84 4.45 -0.28 -12.37
CA ARG A 84 5.29 -1.30 -13.03
C ARG A 84 6.37 -1.77 -12.06
N SER A 85 7.08 -2.82 -12.44
CA SER A 85 8.18 -3.36 -11.64
C SER A 85 9.31 -2.35 -11.41
N SER A 86 9.58 -1.45 -12.36
CA SER A 86 10.58 -0.38 -12.19
C SER A 86 10.27 0.54 -11.00
N GLU A 87 9.03 0.98 -10.89
CA GLU A 87 8.57 1.83 -9.79
C GLU A 87 8.52 1.05 -8.47
N PHE A 88 8.17 -0.25 -8.51
CA PHE A 88 8.23 -1.13 -7.35
C PHE A 88 9.67 -1.32 -6.84
N LEU A 89 10.64 -1.56 -7.72
CA LEU A 89 12.07 -1.63 -7.36
C LEU A 89 12.58 -0.31 -6.78
N GLN A 90 12.11 0.83 -7.31
CA GLN A 90 12.44 2.14 -6.74
C GLN A 90 11.89 2.26 -5.31
N PHE A 91 10.65 1.85 -5.08
CA PHE A 91 10.07 1.81 -3.75
C PHE A 91 10.84 0.88 -2.79
N LEU A 92 11.29 -0.29 -3.23
CA LEU A 92 12.11 -1.18 -2.40
C LEU A 92 13.45 -0.54 -1.99
N ARG A 93 14.07 0.27 -2.86
CA ARG A 93 15.25 1.06 -2.49
C ARG A 93 14.93 2.13 -1.45
N THR A 94 13.75 2.77 -1.57
CA THR A 94 13.26 3.70 -0.54
C THR A 94 13.09 2.97 0.80
N VAL A 95 12.50 1.77 0.81
CA VAL A 95 12.38 0.94 2.02
C VAL A 95 13.76 0.62 2.60
N GLU A 96 14.69 0.09 1.79
CA GLU A 96 16.06 -0.24 2.21
C GLU A 96 16.79 0.95 2.86
N ALA A 97 16.60 2.16 2.32
CA ALA A 97 17.22 3.37 2.86
C ALA A 97 16.60 3.87 4.19
N ASN A 98 15.38 3.43 4.52
CA ASN A 98 14.64 3.89 5.70
C ASN A 98 14.56 2.85 6.83
N VAL A 99 15.04 1.62 6.60
CA VAL A 99 15.12 0.58 7.65
C VAL A 99 16.47 0.61 8.36
N PRO A 100 16.53 0.20 9.65
CA PRO A 100 17.79 0.12 10.38
C PRO A 100 18.80 -0.83 9.72
N THR A 101 20.06 -0.42 9.65
CA THR A 101 21.14 -1.26 9.12
C THR A 101 21.43 -2.43 10.07
N GLY A 102 21.71 -3.60 9.50
CA GLY A 102 22.05 -4.81 10.27
C GLY A 102 20.85 -5.60 10.80
N LEU A 103 19.64 -5.28 10.33
CA LEU A 103 18.47 -6.16 10.46
C LEU A 103 18.23 -6.93 9.17
N ASP A 104 17.80 -8.18 9.30
CA ASP A 104 17.30 -8.96 8.18
C ASP A 104 15.85 -8.54 7.88
N VAL A 105 15.58 -8.07 6.66
CA VAL A 105 14.24 -7.60 6.27
C VAL A 105 13.46 -8.72 5.61
N HIS A 106 12.33 -9.09 6.22
CA HIS A 106 11.36 -10.03 5.67
C HIS A 106 10.18 -9.25 5.07
N LEU A 107 10.07 -9.28 3.75
CA LEU A 107 8.94 -8.69 3.05
C LEU A 107 7.84 -9.72 2.88
N VAL A 108 6.66 -9.45 3.45
CA VAL A 108 5.43 -10.17 3.13
C VAL A 108 4.64 -9.35 2.13
N MET A 109 4.42 -9.92 0.96
CA MET A 109 3.72 -9.28 -0.15
C MET A 109 2.84 -10.31 -0.86
N ASP A 110 1.89 -9.83 -1.64
CA ASP A 110 1.09 -10.72 -2.48
C ASP A 110 1.89 -11.24 -3.71
N ASN A 111 1.27 -12.09 -4.51
CA ASN A 111 1.92 -12.70 -5.67
C ASN A 111 1.66 -11.93 -6.99
N TYR A 112 1.48 -10.61 -6.91
CA TYR A 112 1.12 -9.79 -8.05
C TYR A 112 2.23 -9.75 -9.13
N GLY A 113 1.82 -9.50 -10.38
CA GLY A 113 2.69 -9.65 -11.55
C GLY A 113 3.90 -8.71 -11.54
N THR A 114 3.77 -7.52 -10.96
CA THR A 114 4.86 -6.54 -10.87
C THR A 114 5.95 -6.93 -9.87
N HIS A 115 5.71 -7.92 -9.00
CA HIS A 115 6.68 -8.40 -8.01
C HIS A 115 7.65 -9.45 -8.56
N LYS A 116 7.41 -9.95 -9.78
CA LYS A 116 8.11 -11.12 -10.35
C LYS A 116 9.26 -10.78 -11.30
N THR A 117 9.52 -9.51 -11.55
CA THR A 117 10.42 -9.05 -12.63
C THR A 117 11.26 -7.89 -12.14
#